data_AF-A0A7M7KLK0-F1
#
_entry.id   AF-A0A7M7KLK0-F1
#
_cell.length_a   1.000
_cell.length_b   1.000
_cell.length_c   1.000
_cell.angle_alpha   90.00
_cell.angle_beta   90.00
_cell.angle_gamma   90.00
#
_symmetry.space_group_name_H-M   'P 1'
#
loop_
_entity.id
_entity.type
_entity.pdbx_description
1 polymer ?
#
loop_
_entity_poly.entity_id
_entity_poly.type
_entity_poly.pdbx_seq_one_letter_code
_entity_poly.pdbx_strand_id
1 'polypeptide(L)'
;MLESCPVHFINFALRDSPMPFFLLRYLRNTTTGTAIVSVTLERVQWRAAMLGSACGASILTACLGSRSLLSFALYGITLSMFHFTEYLSIAYINPRNLNLDSFLLNHSKEYHIAMVASWFEYFVELYFYPDLKSLGIVACSGLVLCAMGEALRKCAMLTAGSNFHHLVRVKREENHQLVTSGVYSICRHPSYAGWFLWSVGTQLLLANPFCLIAYTMFTWMFFRERVEEEEITLLEFFGEEYAAYQKRVATGLPFIKGFKMEL
;
A
#
# COMPACT_ATOMS: atom_id res chain seq x y z
N MET A 1 -27.76 -23.46 -16.82
CA MET A 1 -28.78 -23.05 -17.80
C MET A 1 -29.97 -22.57 -16.98
N LEU A 2 -30.06 -21.30 -16.57
CA LEU A 2 -30.28 -20.06 -17.35
C LEU A 2 -31.46 -20.13 -18.32
N GLU A 3 -32.17 -19.00 -18.34
CA GLU A 3 -33.33 -18.60 -19.16
C GLU A 3 -34.71 -18.96 -18.57
N SER A 4 -35.70 -18.07 -18.53
CA SER A 4 -35.83 -16.67 -18.99
C SER A 4 -37.17 -16.13 -18.47
N CYS A 5 -37.23 -14.85 -18.09
CA CYS A 5 -38.49 -14.17 -17.74
C CYS A 5 -38.71 -13.03 -18.77
N PRO A 6 -39.92 -12.87 -19.34
CA PRO A 6 -40.07 -12.40 -20.71
C PRO A 6 -40.10 -10.88 -20.87
N VAL A 7 -39.34 -10.42 -21.87
CA VAL A 7 -39.22 -9.05 -22.41
C VAL A 7 -40.54 -8.54 -23.06
N HIS A 8 -41.62 -9.33 -23.04
CA HIS A 8 -42.83 -9.02 -23.79
C HIS A 8 -43.77 -7.97 -23.16
N PHE A 9 -43.59 -7.62 -21.88
CA PHE A 9 -44.42 -6.58 -21.24
C PHE A 9 -43.90 -5.14 -21.45
N ILE A 10 -42.66 -4.96 -21.92
CA ILE A 10 -42.07 -3.63 -22.12
C ILE A 10 -42.42 -3.06 -23.51
N ASN A 11 -42.64 -3.90 -24.52
CA ASN A 11 -42.92 -3.43 -25.88
C ASN A 11 -44.35 -2.90 -26.09
N PHE A 12 -45.30 -3.19 -25.20
CA PHE A 12 -46.67 -2.67 -25.34
C PHE A 12 -46.85 -1.26 -24.77
N ALA A 13 -46.00 -0.83 -23.83
CA ALA A 13 -46.08 0.50 -23.22
C ALA A 13 -45.25 1.59 -23.93
N LEU A 14 -44.49 1.24 -24.97
CA LEU A 14 -43.53 2.14 -25.64
C LEU A 14 -44.00 2.70 -26.99
N ARG A 15 -45.23 2.39 -27.44
CA ARG A 15 -45.64 2.77 -28.80
C ARG A 15 -46.14 4.21 -28.92
N ASP A 16 -46.66 4.83 -27.86
CA ASP A 16 -47.34 6.14 -27.96
C ASP A 16 -47.12 7.10 -26.76
N SER A 17 -45.97 7.06 -26.08
CA SER A 17 -45.65 8.03 -25.02
C SER A 17 -44.43 8.89 -25.39
N PRO A 18 -44.53 10.23 -25.32
CA PRO A 18 -43.38 11.11 -25.48
C PRO A 18 -42.50 10.96 -24.23
N MET A 19 -41.55 10.02 -24.27
CA MET A 19 -40.64 9.80 -23.16
C MET A 19 -39.83 11.07 -22.89
N PRO A 20 -39.95 11.69 -21.70
CA PRO A 20 -39.18 12.87 -21.39
C PRO A 20 -37.70 12.51 -21.32
N PHE A 21 -36.85 13.36 -21.92
CA PHE A 21 -35.38 13.26 -21.97
C PHE A 21 -34.71 12.88 -20.63
N PHE A 22 -35.38 13.15 -19.50
CA PHE A 22 -34.94 12.80 -18.15
C PHE A 22 -34.87 11.29 -17.88
N LEU A 23 -35.79 10.46 -18.37
CA LEU A 23 -35.74 9.02 -18.12
C LEU A 23 -34.63 8.32 -18.91
N LEU A 24 -34.37 8.76 -20.15
CA LEU A 24 -33.23 8.28 -20.94
C LEU A 24 -31.89 8.69 -20.33
N ARG A 25 -31.79 9.89 -19.75
CA ARG A 25 -30.59 10.33 -19.02
C ARG A 25 -30.42 9.58 -17.70
N TYR A 26 -31.51 9.29 -16.99
CA TYR A 26 -31.49 8.49 -15.76
C TYR A 26 -31.10 7.03 -16.02
N LEU A 27 -31.70 6.41 -17.04
CA LEU A 27 -31.35 5.06 -17.50
C LEU A 27 -29.91 5.00 -18.04
N ARG A 28 -29.50 5.98 -18.86
CA ARG A 28 -28.10 6.08 -19.32
C ARG A 28 -27.13 6.24 -18.14
N ASN A 29 -27.45 7.06 -17.14
CA ASN A 29 -26.63 7.22 -15.94
C ASN A 29 -26.63 5.97 -15.05
N THR A 30 -27.73 5.20 -14.97
CA THR A 30 -27.75 3.94 -14.21
C THR A 30 -27.02 2.83 -14.95
N THR A 31 -27.17 2.68 -16.25
CA THR A 31 -26.41 1.69 -17.05
C THR A 31 -24.93 2.03 -17.15
N THR A 32 -24.59 3.32 -17.23
CA THR A 32 -23.19 3.77 -17.22
C THR A 32 -22.61 3.68 -15.82
N GLY A 33 -23.39 3.97 -14.77
CA GLY A 33 -23.00 3.78 -13.38
C GLY A 33 -22.76 2.32 -13.02
N THR A 34 -23.64 1.40 -13.43
CA THR A 34 -23.45 -0.04 -13.23
C THR A 34 -22.28 -0.59 -14.04
N ALA A 35 -22.06 -0.10 -15.26
CA ALA A 35 -20.90 -0.47 -16.07
C ALA A 35 -19.57 0.06 -15.49
N ILE A 36 -19.53 1.28 -14.95
CA ILE A 36 -18.33 1.82 -14.29
C ILE A 36 -18.04 1.05 -12.99
N VAL A 37 -19.07 0.75 -12.21
CA VAL A 37 -18.94 -0.06 -10.98
C VAL A 37 -18.47 -1.48 -11.33
N SER A 38 -19.02 -2.12 -12.36
CA SER A 38 -18.61 -3.47 -12.75
C SER A 38 -17.17 -3.51 -13.26
N VAL A 39 -16.76 -2.58 -14.12
CA VAL A 39 -15.37 -2.47 -14.60
C VAL A 39 -14.40 -2.18 -13.44
N THR A 40 -14.81 -1.36 -12.46
CA THR A 40 -13.97 -1.06 -11.29
C THR A 40 -13.82 -2.30 -10.40
N LEU A 41 -14.92 -3.02 -10.15
CA LEU A 41 -14.91 -4.23 -9.35
C LEU A 41 -14.07 -5.34 -10.00
N GLU A 42 -14.19 -5.51 -11.31
CA GLU A 42 -13.39 -6.45 -12.09
C GLU A 42 -11.88 -6.15 -11.94
N ARG A 43 -11.49 -4.88 -12.03
CA ARG A 43 -10.09 -4.44 -11.86
C ARG A 43 -9.55 -4.68 -10.46
N VAL A 44 -10.39 -4.60 -9.43
CA VAL A 44 -10.03 -4.95 -8.04
C VAL A 44 -9.86 -6.46 -7.92
N GLN A 45 -10.81 -7.24 -8.45
CA GLN A 45 -10.77 -8.71 -8.45
C GLN A 45 -9.51 -9.23 -9.12
N TRP A 46 -9.14 -8.70 -10.29
CA TRP A 46 -7.92 -9.10 -10.99
C TRP A 46 -6.65 -8.85 -10.17
N ARG A 47 -6.52 -7.70 -9.52
CA ARG A 47 -5.35 -7.38 -8.67
C ARG A 47 -5.30 -8.28 -7.44
N ALA A 48 -6.43 -8.50 -6.78
CA ALA A 48 -6.52 -9.40 -5.63
C ALA A 48 -6.21 -10.86 -6.01
N ALA A 49 -6.73 -11.34 -7.15
CA ALA A 49 -6.45 -12.68 -7.66
C ALA A 49 -4.98 -12.84 -8.08
N MET A 50 -4.38 -11.82 -8.69
CA MET A 50 -2.95 -11.80 -9.02
C MET A 50 -2.09 -11.93 -7.76
N LEU A 51 -2.36 -11.11 -6.74
CA LEU A 51 -1.65 -11.16 -5.45
C LEU A 51 -1.86 -12.50 -4.74
N GLY A 52 -3.09 -13.03 -4.74
CA GLY A 52 -3.39 -14.35 -4.17
C GLY A 52 -2.67 -15.49 -4.89
N SER A 53 -2.59 -15.43 -6.21
CA SER A 53 -1.87 -16.41 -7.03
C SER A 53 -0.36 -16.34 -6.80
N ALA A 54 0.21 -15.13 -6.73
CA ALA A 54 1.62 -14.92 -6.41
C ALA A 54 1.96 -15.44 -5.01
N CYS A 55 1.11 -15.15 -4.02
CA CYS A 55 1.24 -15.68 -2.66
C CYS A 55 1.17 -17.21 -2.64
N GLY A 56 0.17 -17.80 -3.31
CA GLY A 56 0.02 -19.26 -3.40
C GLY A 56 1.20 -19.95 -4.07
N ALA A 57 1.70 -19.42 -5.18
CA ALA A 57 2.90 -19.93 -5.85
C ALA A 57 4.15 -19.82 -4.96
N SER A 58 4.25 -18.73 -4.18
CA SER A 58 5.33 -18.55 -3.22
C SER A 58 5.24 -19.56 -2.07
N ILE A 59 4.05 -19.83 -1.53
CA ILE A 59 3.83 -20.88 -0.52
C ILE A 59 4.21 -22.26 -1.07
N LEU A 60 3.78 -22.59 -2.29
CA LEU A 60 4.16 -23.85 -2.94
C LEU A 60 5.67 -23.96 -3.10
N THR A 61 6.34 -22.88 -3.49
CA THR A 61 7.81 -22.82 -3.61
C THR A 61 8.48 -22.99 -2.24
N ALA A 62 7.94 -22.40 -1.18
CA ALA A 62 8.46 -22.58 0.18
C ALA A 62 8.33 -24.02 0.68
N CYS A 63 7.23 -24.71 0.32
CA CYS A 63 6.96 -26.08 0.76
C CYS A 63 7.71 -27.13 -0.07
N LEU A 64 7.86 -26.92 -1.37
CA LEU A 64 8.33 -27.94 -2.33
C LEU A 64 9.69 -27.60 -2.98
N GLY A 65 10.12 -26.34 -2.89
CA GLY A 65 11.35 -25.85 -3.53
C GLY A 65 12.62 -26.21 -2.77
N SER A 66 13.76 -25.85 -3.37
CA SER A 66 15.07 -26.00 -2.71
C SER A 66 15.22 -25.03 -1.54
N ARG A 67 16.11 -25.35 -0.59
CA ARG A 67 16.40 -24.48 0.56
C ARG A 67 16.86 -23.08 0.16
N SER A 68 17.55 -22.96 -0.98
CA SER A 68 18.02 -21.68 -1.52
C SER A 68 16.92 -20.86 -2.20
N LEU A 69 15.74 -21.43 -2.46
CA LEU A 69 14.56 -20.68 -2.94
C LEU A 69 13.60 -20.28 -1.81
N LEU A 70 13.80 -20.80 -0.60
CA LEU A 70 12.94 -20.51 0.55
C LEU A 70 12.91 -19.01 0.88
N SER A 71 14.06 -18.34 0.86
CA SER A 71 14.18 -16.90 1.10
C SER A 71 13.38 -16.08 0.07
N PHE A 72 13.49 -16.42 -1.22
CA PHE A 72 12.70 -15.80 -2.29
C PHE A 72 11.21 -16.06 -2.16
N ALA A 73 10.84 -17.29 -1.78
CA ALA A 73 9.45 -17.66 -1.53
C ALA A 73 8.84 -16.86 -0.36
N LEU A 74 9.56 -16.73 0.76
CA LEU A 74 9.13 -15.91 1.89
C LEU A 74 9.03 -14.42 1.52
N TYR A 75 9.93 -13.93 0.67
CA TYR A 75 9.83 -12.59 0.09
C TYR A 75 8.55 -12.44 -0.75
N GLY A 76 8.23 -13.40 -1.62
CA GLY A 76 7.02 -13.37 -2.45
C GLY A 76 5.72 -13.38 -1.62
N ILE A 77 5.69 -14.16 -0.54
CA ILE A 77 4.58 -14.13 0.45
C ILE A 77 4.48 -12.74 1.09
N THR A 78 5.59 -12.23 1.60
CA THR A 78 5.65 -10.91 2.28
C THR A 78 5.21 -9.78 1.36
N LEU A 79 5.66 -9.77 0.11
CA LEU A 79 5.31 -8.78 -0.90
C LEU A 79 3.82 -8.83 -1.24
N SER A 80 3.29 -10.04 -1.47
CA SER A 80 1.89 -10.25 -1.80
C SER A 80 0.98 -9.82 -0.66
N MET A 81 1.35 -10.18 0.58
CA MET A 81 0.63 -9.79 1.79
C MET A 81 0.65 -8.27 1.97
N PHE A 82 1.80 -7.62 1.88
CA PHE A 82 1.93 -6.16 2.06
C PHE A 82 0.94 -5.39 1.18
N HIS A 83 0.90 -5.69 -0.13
CA HIS A 83 0.02 -5.00 -1.08
C HIS A 83 -1.46 -5.32 -0.87
N PHE A 84 -1.78 -6.56 -0.54
CA PHE A 84 -3.16 -6.97 -0.31
C PHE A 84 -3.73 -6.36 0.98
N THR A 85 -2.98 -6.45 2.08
CA THR A 85 -3.37 -5.89 3.39
C THR A 85 -3.43 -4.37 3.35
N GLU A 86 -2.64 -3.71 2.51
CA GLU A 86 -2.72 -2.27 2.30
C GLU A 86 -4.09 -1.85 1.74
N TYR A 87 -4.52 -2.50 0.66
CA TYR A 87 -5.83 -2.25 0.05
C TYR A 87 -6.96 -2.56 1.04
N LEU A 88 -6.86 -3.70 1.72
CA LEU A 88 -7.85 -4.12 2.71
C LEU A 88 -7.96 -3.13 3.87
N SER A 89 -6.82 -2.60 4.34
CA SER A 89 -6.79 -1.62 5.42
C SER A 89 -7.49 -0.32 5.02
N ILE A 90 -7.24 0.21 3.80
CA ILE A 90 -7.97 1.38 3.30
C ILE A 90 -9.46 1.08 3.12
N ALA A 91 -9.81 -0.10 2.61
CA ALA A 91 -11.21 -0.49 2.44
C ALA A 91 -11.95 -0.50 3.78
N TYR A 92 -11.26 -0.84 4.87
CA TYR A 92 -11.79 -0.82 6.21
C TYR A 92 -11.86 0.60 6.82
N ILE A 93 -10.77 1.37 6.78
CA ILE A 93 -10.67 2.65 7.53
C ILE A 93 -11.20 3.86 6.75
N ASN A 94 -11.12 3.84 5.43
CA ASN A 94 -11.44 4.99 4.57
C ASN A 94 -12.02 4.56 3.21
N PRO A 95 -13.15 3.84 3.18
CA PRO A 95 -13.74 3.30 1.94
C PRO A 95 -14.14 4.39 0.94
N ARG A 96 -14.35 5.63 1.39
CA ARG A 96 -14.72 6.77 0.52
C ARG A 96 -13.60 7.16 -0.43
N ASN A 97 -12.34 6.97 -0.02
CA ASN A 97 -11.16 7.31 -0.80
C ASN A 97 -10.48 6.08 -1.43
N LEU A 98 -11.08 4.90 -1.27
CA LEU A 98 -10.56 3.64 -1.80
C LEU A 98 -10.52 3.66 -3.33
N ASN A 99 -9.37 3.31 -3.91
CA ASN A 99 -9.19 3.23 -5.35
C ASN A 99 -8.16 2.15 -5.71
N LEU A 100 -7.90 1.96 -7.01
CA LEU A 100 -6.98 0.91 -7.47
C LEU A 100 -5.52 1.13 -7.05
N ASP A 101 -5.13 2.38 -6.81
CA ASP A 101 -3.78 2.73 -6.36
C ASP A 101 -3.61 2.44 -4.86
N SER A 102 -4.69 2.21 -4.11
CA SER A 102 -4.62 1.77 -2.70
C SER A 102 -3.96 0.40 -2.51
N PHE A 103 -3.82 -0.40 -3.58
CA PHE A 103 -2.97 -1.60 -3.56
C PHE A 103 -1.47 -1.27 -3.50
N LEU A 104 -1.06 -0.04 -3.82
CA LEU A 104 0.32 0.40 -3.95
C LEU A 104 1.18 -0.41 -4.94
N LEU A 105 0.55 -1.10 -5.90
CA LEU A 105 1.27 -1.91 -6.89
C LEU A 105 2.09 -1.07 -7.87
N ASN A 106 1.58 0.11 -8.26
CA ASN A 106 2.15 0.95 -9.31
C ASN A 106 2.45 2.36 -8.77
N HIS A 107 3.21 2.47 -7.68
CA HIS A 107 3.43 3.78 -7.07
C HIS A 107 4.41 4.66 -7.86
N SER A 108 5.41 4.08 -8.52
CA SER A 108 6.38 4.82 -9.35
C SER A 108 7.18 3.89 -10.27
N LYS A 109 7.87 4.46 -11.26
CA LYS A 109 8.73 3.68 -12.17
C LYS A 109 9.97 3.16 -11.45
N GLU A 110 10.50 3.96 -10.54
CA GLU A 110 11.67 3.67 -9.71
C GLU A 110 11.43 2.45 -8.83
N TYR A 111 10.20 2.26 -8.34
CA TYR A 111 9.78 1.05 -7.63
C TYR A 111 10.01 -0.23 -8.42
N HIS A 112 9.51 -0.24 -9.66
CA HIS A 112 9.57 -1.42 -10.51
C HIS A 112 11.01 -1.70 -10.93
N ILE A 113 11.80 -0.64 -11.17
CA ILE A 113 13.23 -0.76 -11.43
C ILE A 113 13.95 -1.37 -10.23
N ALA A 114 13.71 -0.87 -9.01
CA ALA A 114 14.30 -1.39 -7.79
C ALA A 114 13.91 -2.87 -7.57
N MET A 115 12.63 -3.21 -7.75
CA MET A 115 12.13 -4.57 -7.62
C MET A 115 12.81 -5.52 -8.61
N VAL A 116 12.85 -5.17 -9.89
CA VAL A 116 13.53 -5.98 -10.93
C VAL A 116 15.03 -6.10 -10.63
N ALA A 117 15.68 -5.03 -10.18
CA ALA A 117 17.08 -5.06 -9.76
C ALA A 117 17.31 -6.02 -8.58
N SER A 118 16.41 -6.03 -7.59
CA SER A 118 16.50 -6.95 -6.45
C SER A 118 16.35 -8.42 -6.85
N TRP A 119 15.48 -8.71 -7.81
CA TRP A 119 15.31 -10.07 -8.35
C TRP A 119 16.53 -10.48 -9.17
N PHE A 120 17.04 -9.55 -10.00
CA PHE A 120 18.24 -9.78 -10.78
C PHE A 120 19.45 -10.09 -9.89
N GLU A 121 19.72 -9.26 -8.88
CA GLU A 121 20.78 -9.51 -7.89
C GLU A 121 20.59 -10.87 -7.21
N TYR A 122 19.37 -11.17 -6.75
CA TYR A 122 19.08 -12.42 -6.08
C TYR A 122 19.42 -13.64 -6.94
N PHE A 123 18.93 -13.68 -8.18
CA PHE A 123 19.13 -14.84 -9.05
C PHE A 123 20.56 -14.97 -9.59
N VAL A 124 21.24 -13.85 -9.85
CA VAL A 124 22.67 -13.85 -10.20
C VAL A 124 23.49 -14.40 -9.04
N GLU A 125 23.28 -13.89 -7.82
CA GLU A 125 24.01 -14.37 -6.65
C GLU A 125 23.60 -15.78 -6.23
N LEU A 126 22.35 -16.21 -6.46
CA LEU A 126 21.94 -17.60 -6.25
C LEU A 126 22.70 -18.57 -7.16
N TYR A 127 22.99 -18.15 -8.40
CA TYR A 127 23.74 -18.97 -9.35
C TYR A 127 25.21 -19.13 -8.95
N PHE A 128 25.87 -18.06 -8.51
CA PHE A 128 27.30 -18.07 -8.14
C PHE A 128 27.56 -18.46 -6.68
N TYR A 129 26.68 -18.07 -5.76
CA TYR A 129 26.84 -18.15 -4.31
C TYR A 129 25.56 -18.66 -3.62
N PRO A 130 25.10 -19.90 -3.89
CA PRO A 130 23.82 -20.41 -3.41
C PRO A 130 23.69 -20.47 -1.87
N ASP A 131 24.81 -20.63 -1.16
CA ASP A 131 24.84 -20.65 0.31
C ASP A 131 24.51 -19.28 0.92
N LEU A 132 24.84 -18.19 0.23
CA LEU A 132 24.50 -16.82 0.66
C LEU A 132 22.97 -16.62 0.72
N LYS A 133 22.23 -17.33 -0.14
CA LYS A 133 20.77 -17.21 -0.26
C LYS A 133 19.99 -18.18 0.62
N SER A 134 20.69 -19.02 1.39
CA SER A 134 20.07 -19.88 2.38
C SER A 134 19.36 -19.07 3.48
N LEU A 135 18.38 -19.67 4.16
CA LEU A 135 17.64 -19.05 5.26
C LEU A 135 18.50 -19.00 6.55
N GLY A 136 19.55 -18.18 6.52
CA GLY A 136 20.43 -17.91 7.65
C GLY A 136 19.94 -16.75 8.53
N ILE A 137 20.78 -16.34 9.49
CA ILE A 137 20.44 -15.28 10.45
C ILE A 137 20.09 -13.94 9.79
N VAL A 138 20.74 -13.61 8.66
CA VAL A 138 20.48 -12.38 7.88
C VAL A 138 19.08 -12.42 7.27
N ALA A 139 18.71 -13.54 6.65
CA ALA A 139 17.39 -13.69 6.06
C ALA A 139 16.29 -13.72 7.13
N CYS A 140 16.53 -14.40 8.25
CA CYS A 140 15.60 -14.43 9.39
C CYS A 140 15.41 -13.04 10.02
N SER A 141 16.46 -12.23 10.16
CA SER A 141 16.32 -10.86 10.67
C SER A 141 15.55 -9.99 9.68
N GLY A 142 15.73 -10.19 8.38
CA GLY A 142 14.91 -9.57 7.34
C GLY A 142 13.43 -9.92 7.45
N LEU A 143 13.09 -11.20 7.65
CA LEU A 143 11.71 -11.64 7.85
C LEU A 143 11.07 -10.99 9.08
N VAL A 144 11.81 -10.92 10.19
CA VAL A 144 11.34 -10.25 11.42
C VAL A 144 11.10 -8.75 11.17
N LEU A 145 12.03 -8.07 10.48
CA LEU A 145 11.87 -6.66 10.13
C LEU A 145 10.69 -6.42 9.19
N CYS A 146 10.46 -7.29 8.21
CA CYS A 146 9.26 -7.26 7.38
C CYS A 146 7.98 -7.37 8.21
N ALA A 147 7.91 -8.34 9.11
CA ALA A 147 6.73 -8.54 9.96
C ALA A 147 6.50 -7.35 10.91
N MET A 148 7.57 -6.81 11.51
CA MET A 148 7.48 -5.62 12.38
C MET A 148 7.06 -4.37 11.61
N GLY A 149 7.66 -4.14 10.43
CA GLY A 149 7.34 -3.01 9.58
C GLY A 149 5.90 -3.05 9.06
N GLU A 150 5.45 -4.25 8.65
CA GLU A 150 4.07 -4.52 8.27
C GLU A 150 3.12 -4.23 9.43
N ALA A 151 3.37 -4.80 10.61
CA ALA A 151 2.53 -4.58 11.79
C ALA A 151 2.46 -3.09 12.16
N LEU A 152 3.61 -2.40 12.23
CA LEU A 152 3.66 -0.98 12.57
C LEU A 152 2.88 -0.12 11.57
N ARG A 153 3.02 -0.41 10.27
CA ARG A 153 2.27 0.29 9.21
C ARG A 153 0.77 0.10 9.37
N LYS A 154 0.30 -1.13 9.58
CA LYS A 154 -1.13 -1.43 9.71
C LYS A 154 -1.69 -0.85 11.01
N CYS A 155 -0.95 -0.90 12.11
CA CYS A 155 -1.31 -0.21 13.35
C CYS A 155 -1.45 1.30 13.14
N ALA A 156 -0.54 1.93 12.38
CA ALA A 156 -0.64 3.36 12.05
C ALA A 156 -1.92 3.67 11.26
N MET A 157 -2.19 2.89 10.20
CA MET A 157 -3.39 3.03 9.39
C MET A 157 -4.66 2.89 10.23
N LEU A 158 -4.75 1.84 11.05
CA LEU A 158 -5.90 1.59 11.93
C LEU A 158 -6.07 2.68 13.01
N THR A 159 -4.96 3.19 13.56
CA THR A 159 -5.00 4.25 14.59
C THR A 159 -5.42 5.59 14.00
N ALA A 160 -4.95 5.93 12.79
CA ALA A 160 -5.32 7.17 12.11
C ALA A 160 -6.74 7.14 11.53
N GLY A 161 -7.24 5.95 11.19
CA GLY A 161 -8.60 5.76 10.68
C GLY A 161 -8.83 6.54 9.39
N SER A 162 -9.92 7.31 9.33
CA SER A 162 -10.25 8.15 8.18
C SER A 162 -9.27 9.30 7.93
N ASN A 163 -8.39 9.62 8.88
CA ASN A 163 -7.35 10.65 8.73
C ASN A 163 -6.13 10.12 7.94
N PHE A 164 -6.04 8.81 7.69
CA PHE A 164 -4.97 8.23 6.89
C PHE A 164 -5.21 8.39 5.38
N HIS A 165 -4.17 8.83 4.66
CA HIS A 165 -4.14 8.91 3.21
C HIS A 165 -2.80 8.47 2.64
N HIS A 166 -2.80 7.80 1.48
CA HIS A 166 -1.58 7.42 0.75
C HIS A 166 -0.84 8.61 0.12
N LEU A 167 -1.54 9.73 -0.12
CA LEU A 167 -0.99 10.95 -0.69
C LEU A 167 -1.02 12.05 0.36
N VAL A 168 0.04 12.88 0.40
CA VAL A 168 0.09 14.07 1.26
C VAL A 168 -1.08 14.98 0.86
N ARG A 169 -1.86 15.37 1.85
CA ARG A 169 -3.06 16.19 1.64
C ARG A 169 -2.69 17.66 1.68
N VAL A 170 -2.91 18.37 0.58
CA VAL A 170 -2.71 19.83 0.49
C VAL A 170 -3.92 20.65 0.96
N LYS A 171 -5.05 20.00 1.26
CA LYS A 171 -6.27 20.65 1.77
C LYS A 171 -6.83 19.87 2.96
N ARG A 172 -7.21 20.61 4.01
CA ARG A 172 -7.87 20.07 5.20
C ARG A 172 -9.34 19.81 4.91
N GLU A 173 -9.80 18.59 5.16
CA GLU A 173 -11.22 18.25 5.18
C GLU A 173 -11.82 18.62 6.55
N GLU A 174 -13.12 18.93 6.60
CA GLU A 174 -13.80 19.37 7.85
C GLU A 174 -13.61 18.38 9.01
N ASN A 175 -13.52 17.08 8.70
CA ASN A 175 -13.36 16.02 9.70
C ASN A 175 -11.89 15.59 9.91
N HIS A 176 -10.91 16.28 9.32
CA HIS A 176 -9.50 15.94 9.50
C HIS A 176 -9.03 16.41 10.87
N GLN A 177 -8.63 15.43 11.69
CA GLN A 177 -8.19 15.61 13.07
C GLN A 177 -6.73 15.20 13.24
N LEU A 178 -6.03 15.88 14.15
CA LEU A 178 -4.66 15.54 14.51
C LEU A 178 -4.64 14.32 15.44
N VAL A 179 -4.09 13.21 14.97
CA VAL A 179 -3.98 11.96 15.72
C VAL A 179 -2.62 11.89 16.45
N THR A 180 -2.64 11.81 17.77
CA THR A 180 -1.43 11.77 18.63
C THR A 180 -1.41 10.61 19.62
N SER A 181 -2.39 9.71 19.56
CA SER A 181 -2.54 8.55 20.44
C SER A 181 -2.05 7.24 19.78
N GLY A 182 -1.97 6.16 20.56
CA GLY A 182 -1.54 4.85 20.05
C GLY A 182 -0.12 4.89 19.51
N VAL A 183 0.13 4.31 18.33
CA VAL A 183 1.48 4.33 17.72
C VAL A 183 1.98 5.74 17.38
N TYR A 184 1.08 6.72 17.26
CA TYR A 184 1.45 8.12 17.06
C TYR A 184 2.02 8.77 18.34
N SER A 185 1.77 8.23 19.54
CA SER A 185 2.47 8.74 20.74
C SER A 185 3.94 8.34 20.81
N ILE A 186 4.35 7.31 20.04
CA ILE A 186 5.71 6.79 19.98
C ILE A 186 6.54 7.53 18.93
N CYS A 187 5.96 7.74 17.74
CA CYS A 187 6.59 8.51 16.67
C CYS A 187 5.54 9.21 15.79
N ARG A 188 5.91 10.31 15.15
CA ARG A 188 4.97 11.13 14.36
C ARG A 188 4.56 10.49 13.04
N HIS A 189 5.43 9.67 12.44
CA HIS A 189 5.23 9.05 11.14
C HIS A 189 5.34 7.52 11.20
N PRO A 190 4.52 6.82 12.01
CA PRO A 190 4.66 5.38 12.23
C PRO A 190 4.41 4.58 10.95
N SER A 191 3.53 5.05 10.05
CA SER A 191 3.30 4.39 8.75
C SER A 191 4.54 4.42 7.84
N TYR A 192 5.31 5.51 7.88
CA TYR A 192 6.56 5.66 7.12
C TYR A 192 7.69 4.87 7.75
N ALA A 193 7.80 4.89 9.08
CA ALA A 193 8.74 4.03 9.80
C ALA A 193 8.48 2.54 9.50
N GLY A 194 7.22 2.11 9.52
CA GLY A 194 6.83 0.75 9.17
C GLY A 194 7.20 0.36 7.75
N TRP A 195 6.92 1.23 6.77
CA TRP A 195 7.30 0.99 5.38
C TRP A 195 8.84 0.97 5.20
N PHE A 196 9.57 1.89 5.85
CA PHE A 196 11.02 1.89 5.81
C PHE A 196 11.61 0.56 6.34
N LEU A 197 11.16 0.11 7.52
CA LEU A 197 11.59 -1.18 8.09
C LEU A 197 11.25 -2.37 7.19
N TRP A 198 10.04 -2.37 6.64
CA TRP A 198 9.60 -3.42 5.71
C TRP A 198 10.47 -3.45 4.45
N SER A 199 10.73 -2.29 3.84
CA SER A 199 11.55 -2.15 2.62
C SER A 199 12.96 -2.68 2.84
N VAL A 200 13.62 -2.26 3.92
CA VAL A 200 14.95 -2.76 4.30
C VAL A 200 14.92 -4.25 4.62
N GLY A 201 13.88 -4.70 5.34
CA GLY A 201 13.65 -6.11 5.69
C GLY A 201 13.57 -7.01 4.46
N THR A 202 12.95 -6.56 3.36
CA THR A 202 12.86 -7.37 2.14
C THR A 202 14.22 -7.70 1.54
N GLN A 203 15.17 -6.76 1.58
CA GLN A 203 16.50 -6.98 1.02
C GLN A 203 17.40 -7.80 1.95
N LEU A 204 17.21 -7.69 3.26
CA LEU A 204 17.82 -8.61 4.23
C LEU A 204 17.28 -10.04 4.07
N LEU A 205 15.97 -10.19 3.86
CA LEU A 205 15.33 -11.49 3.61
C LEU A 205 15.90 -12.16 2.36
N LEU A 206 16.14 -11.38 1.31
CA LEU A 206 16.79 -11.86 0.08
C LEU A 206 18.32 -12.01 0.20
N ALA A 207 18.91 -11.59 1.32
CA ALA A 207 20.36 -11.50 1.52
C ALA A 207 21.08 -10.79 0.35
N ASN A 208 20.50 -9.68 -0.13
CA ASN A 208 20.99 -8.89 -1.26
C ASN A 208 21.86 -7.71 -0.74
N PRO A 209 23.19 -7.79 -0.73
CA PRO A 209 24.04 -6.75 -0.16
C PRO A 209 23.95 -5.40 -0.90
N PHE A 210 23.84 -5.40 -2.24
CA PHE A 210 23.83 -4.16 -3.01
C PHE A 210 22.46 -3.49 -2.95
N CYS A 211 21.39 -4.25 -3.20
CA CYS A 211 20.04 -3.74 -3.07
C CYS A 211 19.70 -3.35 -1.64
N LEU A 212 20.27 -3.97 -0.60
CA LEU A 212 20.10 -3.53 0.78
C LEU A 212 20.55 -2.07 0.97
N ILE A 213 21.73 -1.72 0.48
CA ILE A 213 22.26 -0.35 0.56
C ILE A 213 21.38 0.59 -0.25
N ALA A 214 21.06 0.22 -1.50
CA ALA A 214 20.26 1.04 -2.39
C ALA A 214 18.86 1.30 -1.83
N TYR A 215 18.13 0.26 -1.41
CA TYR A 215 16.79 0.37 -0.85
C TYR A 215 16.79 1.22 0.42
N THR A 216 17.76 1.01 1.31
CA THR A 216 17.90 1.80 2.54
C THR A 216 18.08 3.28 2.19
N MET A 217 19.02 3.61 1.31
CA MET A 217 19.32 4.98 0.93
C MET A 217 18.15 5.66 0.22
N PHE A 218 17.59 5.06 -0.82
CA PHE A 218 16.51 5.66 -1.61
C PHE A 218 15.21 5.77 -0.82
N THR A 219 14.85 4.74 -0.04
CA THR A 219 13.65 4.81 0.82
C THR A 219 13.82 5.88 1.91
N TRP A 220 15.03 6.02 2.46
CA TRP A 220 15.32 7.06 3.44
C TRP A 220 15.20 8.47 2.84
N MET A 221 15.80 8.71 1.67
CA MET A 221 15.70 10.00 0.97
C MET A 221 14.25 10.35 0.63
N PHE A 222 13.50 9.38 0.10
CA PHE A 222 12.08 9.54 -0.20
C PHE A 222 11.27 9.97 1.02
N PHE A 223 11.44 9.30 2.16
CA PHE A 223 10.71 9.68 3.37
C PHE A 223 11.22 10.96 4.02
N ARG A 224 12.49 11.34 3.83
CA ARG A 224 13.00 12.63 4.31
C ARG A 224 12.23 13.77 3.68
N GLU A 225 12.17 13.80 2.35
CA GLU A 225 11.48 14.83 1.58
C GLU A 225 9.99 14.84 1.91
N ARG A 226 9.37 13.66 1.89
CA ARG A 226 7.94 13.52 2.13
C ARG A 226 7.51 13.92 3.55
N VAL A 227 8.30 13.58 4.57
CA VAL A 227 8.05 14.01 5.95
C VAL A 227 8.13 15.52 6.05
N GLU A 228 9.09 16.16 5.40
CA GLU A 228 9.23 17.62 5.42
C GLU A 228 8.00 18.31 4.81
N GLU A 229 7.59 17.89 3.60
CA GLU A 229 6.40 18.41 2.92
C GLU A 229 5.12 18.20 3.74
N GLU A 230 4.92 17.00 4.29
CA GLU A 230 3.73 16.70 5.08
C GLU A 230 3.69 17.50 6.40
N GLU A 231 4.83 17.69 7.07
CA GLU A 231 4.87 18.47 8.31
C GLU A 231 4.60 19.96 8.08
N ILE A 232 4.99 20.53 6.92
CA ILE A 232 4.59 21.89 6.52
C ILE A 232 3.06 21.98 6.47
N THR A 233 2.42 21.03 5.78
CA THR A 233 0.96 21.05 5.64
C THR A 233 0.23 20.75 6.96
N LEU A 234 0.78 19.88 7.82
CA LEU A 234 0.22 19.64 9.14
C LEU A 234 0.31 20.86 10.06
N LEU A 235 1.37 21.67 9.95
CA LEU A 235 1.46 22.96 10.63
C LEU A 235 0.44 23.97 10.07
N GLU A 236 0.21 24.02 8.76
CA GLU A 236 -0.86 24.84 8.19
C GLU A 236 -2.24 24.41 8.68
N PHE A 237 -2.47 23.11 8.88
CA PHE A 237 -3.76 22.58 9.29
C PHE A 237 -4.05 22.74 10.78
N PHE A 238 -3.05 22.55 11.63
CA PHE A 238 -3.23 22.40 13.09
C PHE A 238 -2.40 23.38 13.93
N GLY A 239 -1.52 24.18 13.30
CA GLY A 239 -0.76 25.24 13.95
C GLY A 239 -0.02 24.79 15.21
N GLU A 240 -0.28 25.48 16.32
CA GLU A 240 0.35 25.26 17.62
C GLU A 240 0.16 23.84 18.18
N GLU A 241 -0.95 23.16 17.85
CA GLU A 241 -1.17 21.79 18.32
C GLU A 241 -0.13 20.84 17.72
N TYR A 242 0.16 20.99 16.43
CA TYR A 242 1.19 20.19 15.76
C TYR A 242 2.60 20.59 16.22
N ALA A 243 2.86 21.89 16.39
CA ALA A 243 4.14 22.37 16.91
C ALA A 243 4.42 21.82 18.32
N ALA A 244 3.40 21.79 19.20
CA ALA A 244 3.52 21.20 20.53
C ALA A 244 3.75 19.68 20.47
N TYR A 245 3.15 18.98 19.49
CA TYR A 245 3.38 17.56 19.26
C TYR A 245 4.80 17.27 18.76
N GLN A 246 5.34 18.07 17.83
CA GLN A 246 6.71 17.97 17.33
C GLN A 246 7.77 18.10 18.44
N LYS A 247 7.49 18.87 19.50
CA LYS A 247 8.38 19.03 20.67
C LYS A 247 8.44 17.78 21.54
N ARG A 248 7.40 16.94 21.54
CA ARG A 248 7.26 15.78 22.45
C ARG A 248 7.60 14.45 21.80
N VAL A 249 7.35 14.31 20.50
CA VAL A 249 7.40 13.01 19.80
C VAL A 249 8.29 13.15 18.57
N ALA A 250 9.26 12.25 18.39
CA ALA A 250 10.17 12.25 17.23
C ALA A 250 9.50 11.71 15.96
N THR A 251 10.10 11.92 14.78
CA THR A 251 9.56 11.42 13.49
C THR A 251 9.42 9.90 13.45
N GLY A 252 10.36 9.17 14.08
CA GLY A 252 10.45 7.70 14.06
C GLY A 252 11.40 7.14 13.01
N LEU A 253 11.90 7.99 12.10
CA LEU A 253 12.87 7.59 11.08
C LEU A 253 14.29 8.05 11.49
N PRO A 254 15.32 7.20 11.34
CA PRO A 254 16.69 7.56 11.72
C PRO A 254 17.14 8.85 11.02
N PHE A 255 17.71 9.80 11.76
CA PHE A 255 18.29 11.04 11.21
C PHE A 255 17.35 11.98 10.44
N ILE A 256 16.04 11.72 10.39
CA ILE A 256 15.05 12.62 9.77
C ILE A 256 14.41 13.46 10.88
N LYS A 257 14.69 14.77 10.90
CA LYS A 257 14.19 15.68 11.96
C LYS A 257 12.77 16.21 11.68
N GLY A 258 12.32 16.12 10.43
CA GLY A 258 11.10 16.77 9.95
C GLY A 258 11.27 18.28 9.75
N PHE A 259 10.16 18.96 9.49
CA PHE A 259 10.17 20.40 9.27
C PHE A 259 10.07 21.13 10.61
N LYS A 260 10.94 22.11 10.85
CA LYS A 260 10.88 22.96 12.04
C LYS A 260 10.80 24.41 11.57
N MET A 261 9.77 25.13 12.00
CA MET A 261 9.79 26.58 11.85
C MET A 261 10.91 27.13 12.74
N GLU A 262 11.91 27.76 12.13
CA GLU A 262 12.80 28.66 12.84
C GLU A 262 11.95 29.88 13.24
N LEU A 263 11.52 29.91 14.50
CA LEU A 263 10.91 31.07 15.14
C LEU A 263 12.01 31.95 15.74
#